data_AF-A0A146KGN7-F1
#
_entry.id   AF-A0A146KGN7-F1
#
_cell.length_a   1.000
_cell.length_b   1.000
_cell.length_c   1.000
_cell.angle_alpha   90.00
_cell.angle_beta   90.00
_cell.angle_gamma   90.00
#
_symmetry.space_group_name_H-M   'P 1'
#
loop_
_entity.id
_entity.type
_entity.pdbx_description
1 polymer ?
#
loop_
_entity_poly.entity_id
_entity_poly.type
_entity_poly.pdbx_seq_one_letter_code
_entity_poly.pdbx_strand_id
1 'polypeptide(L)'
;QKAVLQQYVEPLLLEDHKFDIRIFFVITSVDPLVVYQYKGGIARFSSEKYQKPTKKNVNNNNIHLTNFAVNKKSKFRVKRMLNEVLDDLAAQKHVQAFLREK
;
A
#
# COMPACT_ATOMS: atom_id res chain seq x y z
N GLN A 1 -9.59 20.20 17.64
CA GLN A 1 -9.42 18.82 17.17
C GLN A 1 -7.94 18.47 17.27
N LYS A 2 -7.56 17.31 17.83
CA LYS A 2 -6.16 16.89 17.86
C LYS A 2 -5.85 16.17 16.54
N ALA A 3 -4.74 16.52 15.88
CA ALA A 3 -4.34 15.95 14.59
C ALA A 3 -2.81 15.76 14.52
N VAL A 4 -2.37 14.88 13.62
CA VAL A 4 -0.96 14.67 13.30
C VAL A 4 -0.69 15.22 11.90
N LEU A 5 0.36 16.03 11.76
CA LEU A 5 0.88 16.45 10.46
C LEU A 5 1.96 15.46 10.03
N GLN A 6 1.74 14.81 8.88
CA GLN A 6 2.69 13.87 8.30
C GLN A 6 2.97 14.28 6.86
N GLN A 7 4.24 14.25 6.46
CA GLN A 7 4.62 14.45 5.07
C GLN A 7 3.98 13.37 4.18
N TYR A 8 3.41 13.81 3.06
CA TYR A 8 2.86 12.90 2.06
C TYR A 8 4.00 12.26 1.26
N VAL A 9 4.05 10.93 1.25
CA VAL A 9 5.10 10.15 0.57
C VAL A 9 4.72 9.94 -0.90
N GLU A 10 5.66 10.19 -1.81
CA GLU A 10 5.52 9.82 -3.22
C GLU A 10 5.49 8.29 -3.34
N PRO A 11 4.40 7.68 -3.83
CA PRO A 11 4.22 6.24 -3.76
C PRO A 11 4.95 5.52 -4.89
N LEU A 12 5.41 4.30 -4.59
CA LEU A 12 5.61 3.29 -5.62
C LEU A 12 4.25 2.90 -6.21
N LEU A 13 4.18 2.71 -7.53
CA LEU A 13 2.96 2.39 -8.24
C LEU A 13 3.04 1.00 -8.85
N LEU A 14 1.89 0.33 -8.88
CA LEU A 14 1.69 -0.85 -9.71
C LEU A 14 0.42 -0.64 -10.52
N GLU A 15 0.52 -0.82 -11.84
CA GLU A 15 -0.57 -0.54 -12.80
C GLU A 15 -1.12 0.90 -12.68
N ASP A 16 -0.25 1.88 -12.44
CA ASP A 16 -0.58 3.28 -12.16
C ASP A 16 -1.40 3.54 -10.89
N HIS A 17 -1.62 2.55 -10.03
CA HIS A 17 -2.41 2.71 -8.80
C HIS A 17 -1.50 2.80 -7.57
N LYS A 18 -1.91 3.63 -6.61
CA LYS A 18 -1.28 3.70 -5.29
C LYS A 18 -1.69 2.47 -4.50
N PHE A 19 -0.75 1.88 -3.76
CA PHE A 19 -1.07 0.77 -2.86
C PHE A 19 -0.33 0.88 -1.53
N ASP A 20 -0.83 0.15 -0.54
CA ASP A 20 -0.10 -0.17 0.68
C ASP A 20 -0.06 -1.68 0.90
N ILE A 21 0.90 -2.12 1.71
CA ILE A 21 1.03 -3.53 2.10
C ILE A 21 0.55 -3.67 3.54
N ARG A 22 -0.36 -4.61 3.76
CA ARG A 22 -0.78 -5.06 5.08
C ARG A 22 -0.12 -6.38 5.41
N ILE A 23 0.73 -6.32 6.43
CA ILE A 23 1.36 -7.47 7.09
C ILE A 23 0.59 -7.74 8.38
N PHE A 24 0.41 -9.01 8.72
CA PHE A 24 -0.28 -9.42 9.94
C PHE A 24 0.73 -10.01 10.93
N PHE A 25 0.63 -9.56 12.18
CA PHE A 25 1.41 -10.09 13.29
C PHE A 25 0.46 -10.53 14.41
N VAL A 26 0.85 -11.56 15.13
CA VAL A 26 0.20 -12.01 16.37
C VAL A 26 1.21 -11.90 17.49
N ILE A 27 0.85 -11.19 18.55
CA ILE A 27 1.66 -11.08 19.76
C ILE A 27 1.04 -12.04 20.77
N THR A 28 1.80 -13.03 21.24
CA THR A 28 1.32 -14.02 22.22
C THR A 28 1.86 -13.76 23.61
N SER A 29 2.90 -12.94 23.74
CA SER A 29 3.45 -12.51 25.01
C SER A 29 4.15 -11.17 24.83
N VAL A 30 4.10 -10.32 25.85
CA VAL A 30 4.78 -9.01 25.88
C VAL A 30 5.97 -8.99 26.84
N ASP A 31 6.05 -9.97 27.76
CA ASP A 31 7.18 -10.19 28.65
C ASP A 31 7.32 -11.69 28.97
N PRO A 32 8.20 -12.43 28.28
CA PRO A 32 9.07 -11.95 27.20
C PRO A 32 8.25 -11.60 25.94
N LEU A 33 8.76 -10.68 25.11
CA LEU A 33 8.09 -10.33 23.85
C LEU A 33 8.15 -11.51 22.87
N VAL A 34 6.98 -12.02 22.47
CA VAL A 34 6.84 -13.08 21.47
C VAL A 34 5.89 -12.61 20.37
N VAL A 35 6.42 -12.47 19.15
CA VAL A 35 5.70 -11.97 17.97
C VAL A 35 5.83 -12.96 16.82
N TYR A 36 4.69 -13.38 16.25
CA TYR A 36 4.63 -14.22 15.07
C TYR A 36 4.15 -13.41 13.88
N GLN A 37 4.90 -13.43 12.78
CA GLN A 37 4.46 -12.86 11.51
C GLN A 37 3.69 -13.90 10.71
N TYR A 38 2.48 -13.54 10.26
CA TYR A 38 1.79 -14.34 9.26
C TYR A 38 2.52 -14.19 7.92
N LYS A 39 2.88 -15.31 7.29
CA LYS A 39 3.58 -15.31 6.00
C LYS A 39 2.72 -14.76 4.87
N GLY A 40 1.39 -14.85 5.01
CA GLY A 40 0.47 -14.19 4.10
C GLY A 40 0.38 -12.68 4.37
N GLY A 41 0.35 -11.90 3.29
CA GLY A 41 0.06 -10.47 3.34
C GLY A 41 -0.95 -10.10 2.25
N ILE A 42 -1.47 -8.88 2.33
CA ILE A 42 -2.34 -8.36 1.29
C ILE A 42 -1.86 -6.97 0.87
N ALA A 43 -1.90 -6.70 -0.42
CA ALA A 43 -1.75 -5.35 -0.94
C ALA A 43 -3.14 -4.73 -1.16
N ARG A 44 -3.29 -3.46 -0.78
CA ARG A 44 -4.55 -2.71 -0.87
C ARG A 44 -4.35 -1.53 -1.78
N PHE A 45 -5.18 -1.42 -2.81
CA PHE A 45 -5.03 -0.45 -3.87
C PHE A 45 -6.06 0.68 -3.76
N SER A 46 -5.65 1.88 -4.19
CA SER A 46 -6.58 2.95 -4.57
C SER A 46 -7.41 2.48 -5.76
N SER A 47 -8.66 2.92 -5.87
CA SER A 47 -9.52 2.50 -6.98
C SER A 47 -9.33 3.33 -8.25
N GLU A 48 -8.68 4.48 -8.14
CA GLU A 48 -8.34 5.35 -9.26
C GLU A 48 -6.81 5.44 -9.42
N LYS A 49 -6.38 5.69 -10.66
CA LYS A 49 -4.98 5.89 -11.02
C LYS A 49 -4.40 7.07 -10.25
N TYR A 50 -3.17 6.89 -9.78
CA TYR A 50 -2.45 7.89 -9.02
C TYR A 50 -2.15 9.13 -9.87
N GLN A 51 -2.36 10.29 -9.26
CA GLN A 51 -1.92 11.58 -9.77
C GLN A 51 -1.22 12.32 -8.63
N LYS A 52 -0.16 13.07 -8.94
CA LYS A 52 0.53 13.88 -7.92
C LYS A 52 -0.48 14.83 -7.25
N PRO A 53 -0.42 15.03 -5.93
CA PRO A 53 -1.31 15.94 -5.23
C PRO A 53 -1.25 17.36 -5.79
N THR A 54 -2.40 17.93 -6.05
CA THR A 54 -2.64 19.32 -6.45
C THR A 54 -3.81 19.85 -5.64
N LYS A 55 -4.01 21.17 -5.64
CA LYS A 55 -5.19 21.78 -5.01
C LYS A 55 -6.52 21.22 -5.53
N LYS A 56 -6.54 20.65 -6.74
CA LYS A 56 -7.76 20.11 -7.38
C LYS A 56 -8.06 18.65 -6.98
N ASN A 57 -7.05 17.83 -6.74
CA ASN A 57 -7.23 16.39 -6.51
C ASN A 57 -6.91 15.93 -5.08
N VAL A 58 -6.36 16.78 -4.21
CA VAL A 58 -5.96 16.40 -2.84
C VAL A 58 -7.11 15.83 -2.00
N ASN A 59 -8.35 16.22 -2.30
CA ASN A 59 -9.56 15.72 -1.63
C ASN A 59 -10.17 14.47 -2.30
N ASN A 60 -9.61 14.01 -3.43
CA ASN A 60 -10.04 12.77 -4.07
C ASN A 60 -9.41 11.57 -3.35
N ASN A 61 -10.17 11.04 -2.40
CA ASN A 61 -9.77 9.90 -1.57
C ASN A 61 -9.55 8.62 -2.39
N ASN A 62 -10.20 8.46 -3.55
CA ASN A 62 -10.06 7.26 -4.39
C ASN A 62 -8.73 7.19 -5.15
N ILE A 63 -7.98 8.30 -5.20
CA ILE A 63 -6.60 8.38 -5.71
C ILE A 63 -5.58 8.23 -4.57
N HIS A 64 -5.82 8.92 -3.46
CA HIS A 64 -4.81 9.12 -2.41
C HIS A 64 -4.91 8.16 -1.23
N LEU A 65 -6.07 7.53 -1.01
CA LEU A 65 -6.30 6.57 0.06
C LEU A 65 -6.51 5.16 -0.50
N THR A 66 -5.87 4.20 0.16
CA THR A 66 -5.91 2.76 -0.16
C THR A 66 -6.86 1.99 0.77
N ASN A 67 -7.56 2.69 1.66
CA ASN A 67 -8.48 2.10 2.62
C ASN A 67 -9.58 1.34 1.90
N PHE A 68 -9.81 0.08 2.30
CA PHE A 68 -10.87 -0.74 1.72
C PHE A 68 -12.26 -0.08 1.87
N ALA A 69 -12.56 0.50 3.03
CA ALA A 69 -13.85 1.14 3.28
C ALA A 69 -14.15 2.29 2.29
N VAL A 70 -13.12 3.01 1.84
CA VAL A 70 -13.22 4.09 0.85
C VAL A 70 -13.43 3.54 -0.55
N ASN A 71 -12.65 2.50 -0.91
CA ASN A 71 -12.58 2.02 -2.29
C ASN A 71 -13.53 0.83 -2.60
N LYS A 72 -14.19 0.22 -1.60
CA LYS A 72 -14.98 -1.01 -1.74
C LYS A 72 -16.13 -0.96 -2.75
N LYS A 73 -16.63 0.23 -3.09
CA LYS A 73 -17.73 0.41 -4.05
C LYS A 73 -17.24 0.46 -5.50
N SER A 74 -15.93 0.54 -5.73
CA SER A 74 -15.37 0.51 -7.06
C SER A 74 -15.46 -0.89 -7.67
N LYS A 75 -15.53 -0.95 -8.99
CA LYS A 75 -15.39 -2.18 -9.77
C LYS A 75 -13.94 -2.67 -9.86
N PHE A 76 -12.97 -1.84 -9.46
CA PHE A 76 -11.56 -2.19 -9.47
C PHE A 76 -11.21 -3.22 -8.39
N ARG A 77 -10.26 -4.12 -8.68
CA ARG A 77 -9.77 -5.12 -7.72
C ARG A 77 -8.84 -4.45 -6.70
N VAL A 78 -9.43 -3.92 -5.63
CA VAL A 78 -8.73 -3.15 -4.59
C VAL A 78 -7.89 -3.99 -3.61
N LYS A 79 -7.91 -5.32 -3.72
CA LYS A 79 -7.17 -6.25 -2.84
C LYS A 79 -6.51 -7.36 -3.64
N ARG A 80 -5.22 -7.55 -3.42
CA ARG A 80 -4.39 -8.60 -4.04
C ARG A 80 -3.53 -9.29 -2.99
N MET A 81 -3.14 -10.54 -3.25
CA MET A 81 -2.23 -11.25 -2.35
C MET A 81 -0.84 -10.64 -2.46
N LEU A 82 -0.11 -10.57 -1.35
CA LEU A 82 1.21 -9.94 -1.34
C LEU A 82 2.18 -10.64 -2.29
N ASN A 83 2.17 -11.98 -2.36
CA ASN A 83 3.05 -12.73 -3.25
C ASN A 83 2.83 -12.35 -4.73
N GLU A 84 1.57 -12.28 -5.17
CA GLU A 84 1.21 -11.83 -6.54
C GLU A 84 1.77 -10.44 -6.84
N VAL A 85 1.73 -9.53 -5.86
CA VAL A 85 2.22 -8.16 -6.04
C VAL A 85 3.74 -8.10 -6.03
N LEU A 86 4.42 -8.93 -5.23
CA LEU A 86 5.88 -9.00 -5.23
C LEU A 86 6.42 -9.52 -6.56
N ASP A 87 5.76 -10.53 -7.15
CA ASP A 87 6.13 -11.05 -8.47
C ASP A 87 6.01 -9.96 -9.56
N ASP A 88 4.91 -9.21 -9.55
CA ASP A 88 4.70 -8.10 -10.48
C ASP A 88 5.70 -6.95 -10.29
N LEU A 89 6.01 -6.60 -9.03
CA LEU A 89 7.01 -5.58 -8.73
C LEU A 89 8.41 -6.02 -9.15
N ALA A 90 8.74 -7.30 -8.99
CA ALA A 90 10.01 -7.85 -9.46
C ALA A 90 10.14 -7.76 -10.99
N ALA A 91 9.05 -7.77 -11.74
CA ALA A 91 9.09 -7.55 -13.19
C ALA A 91 9.38 -6.08 -13.58
N GLN A 92 9.25 -5.13 -12.65
CA GLN A 92 9.47 -3.71 -12.94
C GLN A 92 10.96 -3.36 -12.97
N LYS A 93 11.45 -2.86 -14.12
CA LYS A 93 12.87 -2.51 -14.34
C LYS A 93 13.44 -1.55 -13.28
N HIS A 94 12.66 -0.56 -12.86
CA HIS A 94 13.12 0.43 -11.87
C HIS A 94 13.23 -0.15 -10.46
N VAL A 95 12.39 -1.12 -10.10
CA VAL A 95 12.50 -1.87 -8.83
C VAL A 95 13.74 -2.76 -8.87
N GLN A 96 14.00 -3.44 -9.98
CA GLN A 96 15.20 -4.25 -10.17
C GLN A 96 16.49 -3.44 -10.08
N ALA A 97 16.52 -2.21 -10.62
CA ALA A 97 17.65 -1.31 -10.47
C ALA A 97 17.94 -0.99 -9.00
N PHE A 98 16.92 -0.62 -8.22
CA PHE A 98 17.07 -0.34 -6.78
C PHE A 98 17.59 -1.55 -5.98
N LEU A 99 17.13 -2.77 -6.31
CA LEU A 99 17.57 -3.99 -5.63
C LEU A 99 19.03 -4.37 -5.94
N ARG A 100 19.60 -3.90 -7.05
CA ARG A 100 21.01 -4.16 -7.40
C ARG A 100 21.99 -3.18 -6.77
N GLU A 101 21.50 -2.01 -6.35
CA GLU A 101 22.30 -0.96 -5.71
C GLU A 101 22.43 -1.15 -4.19
N LYS A 102 21.76 -2.17 -3.62
CA LYS A 102 21.84 -2.55 -2.21
C LYS A 102 22.42 -3.94 -2.04
#